data_AF-A0A4R9K9N5-F1
#
_entry.id   AF-A0A4R9K9N5-F1
#
_cell.length_a   1.000
_cell.length_b   1.000
_cell.length_c   1.000
_cell.angle_alpha   90.00
_cell.angle_beta   90.00
_cell.angle_gamma   90.00
#
_symmetry.space_group_name_H-M   'P 1'
#
loop_
_entity.id
_entity.type
_entity.pdbx_description
1 polymer ?
#
loop_
_entity_poly.entity_id
_entity_poly.type
_entity_poly.pdbx_seq_one_letter_code
_entity_poly.pdbx_strand_id
1 'polypeptide(L)'
;MNSLESVTSFGIIPYSDLSSTPVTQGAFTASAPPHTISYKQIFAQGSYTVYKNSFLEVRPILGYHKIWQTGKDDSKIDISPKDPNNSSSIDWVIRYGTSFSDYLSGPSLGFALESKWNEKWEARLDFQRQFLHGNSTFTRDQIATILGGFFESRSALTNEWKVDGLSVSGKLIYHWKDTVFFWGGFQYSKLSYKMEQFGGDLDVNGSPASAYVSLQLIHSLTQGLAGNSTAKAIYIGAGYNFDFSSKKGSQ
;
A
#
# COMPACT_ATOMS: atom_id res chain seq x y z
N MET A 1 12.00 3.67 -1.05
CA MET A 1 12.52 3.35 0.29
C MET A 1 11.93 2.01 0.67
N ASN A 2 12.75 0.96 0.70
CA ASN A 2 12.30 -0.36 1.11
C ASN A 2 12.35 -0.41 2.64
N SER A 3 11.22 -0.68 3.29
CA SER A 3 11.17 -0.98 4.71
C SER A 3 11.61 -2.43 4.90
N LEU A 4 12.72 -2.65 5.59
CA LEU A 4 13.21 -3.96 5.98
C LEU A 4 12.83 -4.16 7.45
N GLU A 5 11.62 -4.64 7.72
CA GLU A 5 11.24 -5.13 9.04
C GLU A 5 11.24 -6.66 8.99
N SER A 6 12.26 -7.29 9.59
CA SER A 6 12.31 -8.73 9.81
C SER A 6 11.78 -9.03 11.20
N VAL A 7 10.69 -9.81 11.30
CA VAL A 7 10.22 -10.37 12.57
C VAL A 7 10.46 -11.87 12.55
N THR A 8 11.39 -12.35 13.38
CA THR A 8 11.53 -13.77 13.70
C THR A 8 10.57 -14.10 14.83
N SER A 9 9.53 -14.90 14.56
CA SER A 9 8.65 -15.41 15.60
C SER A 9 8.98 -16.87 15.91
N PHE A 10 9.26 -17.17 17.18
CA PHE A 10 9.33 -18.53 17.69
C PHE A 10 7.94 -18.92 18.21
N GLY A 11 7.36 -19.99 17.67
CA GLY A 11 6.08 -20.53 18.12
C GLY A 11 6.21 -22.01 18.45
N ILE A 12 5.68 -22.41 19.62
CA ILE A 12 5.48 -23.82 19.99
C ILE A 12 4.02 -24.13 19.69
N ILE A 13 3.75 -25.07 18.79
CA ILE A 13 2.40 -25.60 18.57
C ILE A 13 2.31 -26.93 19.32
N PRO A 14 1.61 -26.99 20.47
CA PRO A 14 1.35 -28.26 21.12
C PRO A 14 0.27 -29.03 20.35
N TYR A 15 0.64 -30.18 19.80
CA TYR A 15 -0.35 -31.15 19.32
C TYR A 15 -0.76 -32.03 20.49
N SER A 16 -2.06 -32.10 20.78
CA SER A 16 -2.60 -33.10 21.70
C SER A 16 -2.81 -34.40 20.91
N ASP A 17 -1.83 -35.31 20.95
CA ASP A 17 -2.09 -36.69 20.57
C ASP A 17 -2.84 -37.42 21.70
N LEU A 18 -3.56 -38.48 21.36
CA LEU A 18 -4.29 -39.35 22.29
C LEU A 18 -3.37 -40.29 23.11
N SER A 19 -2.06 -40.03 23.15
CA SER A 19 -1.04 -40.82 23.84
C SER A 19 -0.10 -39.95 24.67
N SER A 20 -0.64 -39.20 25.65
CA SER A 20 0.02 -38.71 26.88
C SER A 20 1.46 -38.14 26.83
N THR A 21 2.03 -37.85 25.66
CA THR A 21 3.43 -37.44 25.49
C THR A 21 3.44 -36.13 24.71
N PRO A 22 3.74 -34.98 25.35
CA PRO A 22 3.76 -33.70 24.65
C PRO A 22 4.94 -33.66 23.68
N VAL A 23 4.67 -33.78 22.38
CA VAL A 23 5.68 -33.56 21.32
C VAL A 23 5.88 -32.06 21.17
N THR A 24 7.08 -31.57 21.50
CA THR A 24 7.45 -30.17 21.34
C THR A 24 8.09 -30.00 19.97
N GLN A 25 7.41 -29.35 19.02
CA GLN A 25 7.96 -29.08 17.69
C GLN A 25 8.26 -27.58 17.54
N GLY A 26 9.53 -27.25 17.28
CA GLY A 26 9.96 -25.89 16.99
C GLY A 26 9.70 -25.55 15.53
N ALA A 27 8.79 -24.63 15.25
CA ALA A 27 8.66 -24.04 13.92
C ALA A 27 9.78 -23.00 13.73
N PHE A 28 10.63 -23.19 12.72
CA PHE A 28 11.67 -22.24 12.35
C PHE A 28 11.22 -21.48 11.11
N THR A 29 10.95 -20.18 11.24
CA THR A 29 10.78 -19.29 10.09
C THR A 29 12.15 -18.73 9.71
N ALA A 30 12.76 -19.25 8.64
CA ALA A 30 14.01 -18.70 8.12
C ALA A 30 13.76 -17.31 7.50
N SER A 31 14.73 -16.41 7.60
CA SER A 31 14.61 -15.01 7.19
C SER A 31 14.16 -14.83 5.73
N ALA A 32 12.92 -14.38 5.60
CA ALA A 32 12.32 -13.58 4.54
C ALA A 32 13.25 -12.95 3.47
N PRO A 33 13.10 -13.26 2.16
CA PRO A 33 13.57 -12.42 1.06
C PRO A 33 12.81 -11.07 1.04
N PRO A 34 13.30 -10.06 0.30
CA PRO A 34 12.82 -8.68 0.45
C PRO A 34 11.35 -8.51 0.08
N HIS A 35 10.54 -8.09 1.04
CA HIS A 35 9.24 -7.50 0.76
C HIS A 35 9.46 -6.27 -0.14
N THR A 36 8.83 -6.26 -1.31
CA THR A 36 8.93 -5.13 -2.22
C THR A 36 7.57 -4.47 -2.29
N ILE A 37 7.48 -3.23 -1.83
CA ILE A 37 6.29 -2.38 -1.99
C ILE A 37 6.68 -1.21 -2.88
N SER A 38 5.96 -1.04 -3.99
CA SER A 38 6.09 0.09 -4.90
C SER A 38 4.82 0.93 -4.83
N TYR A 39 4.99 2.23 -4.63
CA TYR A 39 3.93 3.23 -4.66
C TYR A 39 4.26 4.27 -5.73
N LYS A 40 3.41 4.39 -6.74
CA LYS A 40 3.49 5.43 -7.78
C LYS A 40 2.22 6.25 -7.77
N GLN A 41 2.38 7.56 -7.90
CA GLN A 41 1.25 8.48 -7.92
C GLN A 41 1.46 9.53 -8.99
N ILE A 42 0.42 9.78 -9.77
CA ILE A 42 0.26 10.97 -10.60
C ILE A 42 -0.85 11.80 -9.97
N PHE A 43 -0.62 13.10 -9.91
CA PHE A 43 -1.54 14.04 -9.30
C PHE A 43 -1.58 15.32 -10.13
N ALA A 44 -2.79 15.71 -10.51
CA ALA A 44 -3.07 16.99 -11.13
C ALA A 44 -3.99 17.79 -10.22
N GLN A 45 -3.73 19.08 -10.06
CA GLN A 45 -4.59 19.97 -9.29
C GLN A 45 -4.74 21.33 -9.94
N GLY A 46 -5.92 21.92 -9.74
CA GLY A 46 -6.19 23.34 -9.88
C GLY A 46 -6.42 23.94 -8.49
N SER A 47 -5.96 25.17 -8.30
CA SER A 47 -6.23 25.96 -7.10
C SER A 47 -6.34 27.42 -7.46
N TYR A 48 -7.16 28.16 -6.73
CA TYR A 48 -7.28 29.62 -6.89
C TYR A 48 -7.19 30.29 -5.52
N THR A 49 -6.72 31.52 -5.51
CA THR A 49 -6.54 32.28 -4.27
C THR A 49 -7.87 32.88 -3.81
N VAL A 50 -8.34 32.46 -2.63
CA VAL A 50 -9.55 33.02 -1.99
C VAL A 50 -9.23 34.09 -0.98
N TYR A 51 -8.06 34.01 -0.36
CA TYR A 51 -7.59 34.97 0.63
C TYR A 51 -6.09 35.16 0.49
N LYS A 52 -5.65 36.41 0.58
CA LYS A 52 -4.24 36.78 0.51
C LYS A 52 -3.97 38.01 1.35
N ASN A 53 -2.94 37.92 2.19
CA ASN A 53 -2.32 39.08 2.82
C ASN A 53 -0.80 39.01 2.62
N SER A 54 -0.04 39.89 3.29
CA SER A 54 1.43 39.95 3.15
C SER A 54 2.16 38.71 3.68
N PHE A 55 1.54 37.93 4.56
CA PHE A 55 2.14 36.80 5.26
C PHE A 55 1.53 35.44 4.91
N LEU A 56 0.24 35.39 4.55
CA LEU A 56 -0.58 34.19 4.41
C LEU A 56 -1.44 34.25 3.15
N GLU A 57 -1.48 33.14 2.42
CA GLU A 57 -2.35 32.91 1.28
C GLU A 57 -3.12 31.59 1.48
N VAL A 58 -4.43 31.61 1.22
CA VAL A 58 -5.32 30.45 1.33
C VAL A 58 -5.90 30.14 -0.03
N ARG A 59 -5.85 28.86 -0.42
CA ARG A 59 -6.34 28.41 -1.72
C ARG A 59 -7.11 27.09 -1.61
N PRO A 60 -8.40 27.01 -1.97
CA PRO A 60 -9.03 25.73 -2.21
C PRO A 60 -8.32 24.96 -3.34
N ILE A 61 -8.35 23.64 -3.25
CA ILE A 61 -7.75 22.70 -4.19
C ILE A 61 -8.84 21.79 -4.74
N LEU A 62 -8.89 21.69 -6.06
CA LEU A 62 -9.60 20.63 -6.78
C LEU A 62 -8.55 19.79 -7.50
N GLY A 63 -8.56 18.49 -7.27
CA GLY A 63 -7.54 17.61 -7.81
C GLY A 63 -8.07 16.31 -8.37
N TYR A 64 -7.18 15.59 -9.04
CA TYR A 64 -7.41 14.24 -9.51
C TYR A 64 -6.14 13.40 -9.33
N HIS A 65 -6.30 12.24 -8.72
CA HIS A 65 -5.21 11.31 -8.42
C HIS A 65 -5.32 10.06 -9.28
N LYS A 66 -4.17 9.53 -9.67
CA LYS A 66 -4.00 8.14 -10.12
C LYS A 66 -2.87 7.52 -9.31
N ILE A 67 -3.15 6.40 -8.68
CA ILE A 67 -2.24 5.71 -7.75
C ILE A 67 -2.10 4.27 -8.24
N TRP A 68 -0.86 3.80 -8.31
CA TRP A 68 -0.51 2.40 -8.57
C TRP A 68 0.28 1.89 -7.38
N GLN A 69 -0.19 0.81 -6.78
CA GLN A 69 0.50 0.16 -5.67
C GLN A 69 0.73 -1.28 -6.03
N THR A 70 1.96 -1.75 -5.87
CA THR A 70 2.26 -3.18 -6.01
C THR A 70 3.04 -3.63 -4.81
N GLY A 71 2.75 -4.84 -4.35
CA GLY A 71 3.47 -5.47 -3.25
C GLY A 71 3.75 -6.92 -3.55
N LYS A 72 4.91 -7.40 -3.14
CA LYS A 72 5.24 -8.83 -3.14
C LYS A 72 5.91 -9.22 -1.83
N ASP A 73 5.42 -10.31 -1.26
CA ASP A 73 5.94 -10.95 -0.07
C ASP A 73 6.08 -12.45 -0.35
N ASP A 74 7.33 -12.89 -0.50
CA ASP A 74 7.70 -14.29 -0.70
C ASP A 74 8.40 -14.88 0.54
N SER A 75 8.11 -14.30 1.70
CA SER A 75 8.99 -14.36 2.85
C SER A 75 8.68 -15.44 3.86
N LYS A 76 7.51 -16.07 3.73
CA LYS A 76 7.08 -17.12 4.62
C LYS A 76 7.52 -18.47 4.08
N ILE A 77 8.44 -19.08 4.81
CA ILE A 77 8.83 -20.46 4.62
C ILE A 77 8.49 -21.21 5.89
N ASP A 78 7.63 -22.21 5.76
CA ASP A 78 7.29 -23.13 6.83
C ASP A 78 8.00 -24.46 6.59
N ILE A 79 8.72 -24.92 7.61
CA ILE A 79 9.38 -26.21 7.62
C ILE A 79 8.66 -27.04 8.68
N SER A 80 8.05 -28.14 8.24
CA SER A 80 7.40 -29.08 9.14
C SER A 80 8.22 -30.37 9.14
N PRO A 81 8.87 -30.69 10.27
CA PRO A 81 9.57 -31.95 10.41
C PRO A 81 8.58 -33.11 10.43
N LYS A 82 9.04 -34.24 9.89
CA LYS A 82 8.39 -35.54 9.94
C LYS A 82 7.89 -35.84 11.35
N ASP A 83 6.64 -36.27 11.45
CA ASP A 83 6.10 -36.81 12.69
C ASP A 83 6.83 -38.13 13.00
N PRO A 84 7.59 -38.21 14.11
CA PRO A 84 8.39 -39.39 14.45
C PRO A 84 7.53 -40.63 14.72
N ASN A 85 6.23 -40.47 15.04
CA ASN A 85 5.30 -41.56 15.29
C ASN A 85 4.54 -42.01 14.04
N ASN A 86 4.63 -41.26 12.95
CA ASN A 86 3.98 -41.56 11.68
C ASN A 86 5.02 -41.82 10.59
N SER A 87 5.31 -43.10 10.34
CA SER A 87 6.32 -43.52 9.35
C SER A 87 6.00 -43.10 7.91
N SER A 88 4.73 -42.81 7.60
CA SER A 88 4.28 -42.30 6.29
C SER A 88 4.22 -40.78 6.21
N SER A 89 4.45 -40.05 7.31
CA SER A 89 4.62 -38.60 7.26
C SER A 89 5.96 -38.23 6.59
N ILE A 90 5.97 -37.10 5.90
CA ILE A 90 7.09 -36.65 5.07
C ILE A 90 7.51 -35.26 5.52
N ASP A 91 8.82 -35.00 5.59
CA ASP A 91 9.32 -33.64 5.77
C ASP A 91 8.89 -32.78 4.57
N TRP A 92 8.28 -31.63 4.85
CA TRP A 92 7.84 -30.72 3.81
C TRP A 92 8.28 -29.30 4.12
N VAL A 93 8.72 -28.62 3.05
CA VAL A 93 9.07 -27.21 3.07
C VAL A 93 8.07 -26.50 2.20
N ILE A 94 7.31 -25.58 2.79
CA ILE A 94 6.34 -24.75 2.10
C ILE A 94 6.91 -23.35 1.99
N ARG A 95 6.86 -22.78 0.80
CA ARG A 95 6.98 -21.34 0.60
C ARG A 95 5.62 -20.78 0.25
N TYR A 96 5.24 -19.73 0.97
CA TYR A 96 4.08 -18.91 0.62
C TYR A 96 4.56 -17.62 -0.03
N GLY A 97 4.02 -17.37 -1.23
CA GLY A 97 4.10 -16.09 -1.91
C GLY A 97 2.76 -15.38 -1.81
N THR A 98 2.78 -14.09 -1.54
CA THR A 98 1.62 -13.21 -1.69
C THR A 98 2.03 -12.00 -2.50
N SER A 99 1.18 -11.59 -3.44
CA SER A 99 1.39 -10.35 -4.14
C SER A 99 0.09 -9.62 -4.38
N PHE A 100 0.15 -8.30 -4.39
CA PHE A 100 -0.99 -7.46 -4.70
C PHE A 100 -0.62 -6.39 -5.72
N SER A 101 -1.60 -5.97 -6.50
CA SER A 101 -1.49 -4.87 -7.44
C SER A 101 -2.79 -4.09 -7.43
N ASP A 102 -2.74 -2.84 -6.99
CA ASP A 102 -3.87 -1.93 -6.92
C ASP A 102 -3.68 -0.79 -7.91
N TYR A 103 -4.77 -0.44 -8.58
CA TYR A 103 -4.88 0.76 -9.38
C TYR A 103 -6.08 1.58 -8.92
N LEU A 104 -5.82 2.76 -8.34
CA LEU A 104 -6.83 3.64 -7.78
C LEU A 104 -6.83 4.97 -8.53
N SER A 105 -8.02 5.52 -8.79
CA SER A 105 -8.13 6.83 -9.40
C SER A 105 -9.37 7.57 -8.92
N GLY A 106 -9.32 8.90 -8.91
CA GLY A 106 -10.48 9.69 -8.56
C GLY A 106 -10.17 11.12 -8.15
N PRO A 107 -11.23 11.92 -7.95
CA PRO A 107 -11.11 13.33 -7.57
C PRO A 107 -10.62 13.51 -6.13
N SER A 108 -10.10 14.70 -5.85
CA SER A 108 -9.80 15.19 -4.51
C SER A 108 -10.27 16.62 -4.32
N LEU A 109 -10.56 16.95 -3.06
CA LEU A 109 -10.98 18.27 -2.60
C LEU A 109 -10.14 18.65 -1.39
N GLY A 110 -9.72 19.91 -1.30
CA GLY A 110 -8.86 20.33 -0.21
C GLY A 110 -8.58 21.82 -0.16
N PHE A 111 -7.55 22.18 0.60
CA PHE A 111 -7.04 23.55 0.69
C PHE A 111 -5.53 23.55 0.90
N ALA A 112 -4.89 24.61 0.42
CA ALA A 112 -3.50 24.97 0.65
C ALA A 112 -3.43 26.20 1.53
N LEU A 113 -2.45 26.21 2.43
CA LEU A 113 -1.99 27.37 3.18
C LEU A 113 -0.56 27.66 2.76
N GLU A 114 -0.28 28.87 2.31
CA GLU A 114 1.06 29.34 2.01
C GLU A 114 1.43 30.50 2.93
N SER A 115 2.61 30.46 3.52
CA SER A 115 3.13 31.54 4.35
C SER A 115 4.48 32.01 3.84
N LYS A 116 4.66 33.32 3.68
CA LYS A 116 5.87 33.93 3.13
C LYS A 116 6.61 34.72 4.20
N TRP A 117 7.88 34.38 4.43
CA TRP A 117 8.74 34.99 5.44
C TRP A 117 9.95 35.65 4.77
N ASN A 118 10.11 36.96 5.00
CA ASN A 118 11.28 37.73 4.56
C ASN A 118 11.60 37.57 3.06
N GLU A 119 10.57 37.41 2.22
CA GLU A 119 10.61 37.23 0.75
C GLU A 119 11.37 36.00 0.22
N LYS A 120 12.28 35.42 1.01
CA LYS A 120 13.12 34.28 0.61
C LYS A 120 12.56 32.95 1.04
N TRP A 121 11.75 32.91 2.09
CA TRP A 121 11.21 31.65 2.63
C TRP A 121 9.72 31.58 2.39
N GLU A 122 9.27 30.41 1.95
CA GLU A 122 7.86 30.11 1.79
C GLU A 122 7.55 28.73 2.37
N ALA A 123 6.58 28.67 3.26
CA ALA A 123 6.06 27.42 3.81
C ALA A 123 4.70 27.14 3.17
N ARG A 124 4.52 25.97 2.59
CA ARG A 124 3.27 25.52 1.99
C ARG A 124 2.77 24.26 2.66
N LEU A 125 1.51 24.25 3.07
CA LEU A 125 0.82 23.10 3.64
C LEU A 125 -0.45 22.81 2.84
N ASP A 126 -0.56 21.61 2.28
CA ASP A 126 -1.72 21.18 1.50
C ASP A 126 -2.43 20.04 2.22
N PHE A 127 -3.74 20.18 2.40
CA PHE A 127 -4.65 19.19 3.01
C PHE A 127 -5.70 18.80 1.99
N GLN A 128 -5.85 17.51 1.70
CA GLN A 128 -6.80 17.02 0.71
C GLN A 128 -7.48 15.75 1.18
N ARG A 129 -8.79 15.66 0.92
CA ARG A 129 -9.55 14.42 0.97
C ARG A 129 -9.69 13.88 -0.45
N GLN A 130 -9.47 12.59 -0.61
CA GLN A 130 -9.47 11.88 -1.89
C GLN A 130 -10.63 10.90 -1.91
N PHE A 131 -11.32 10.83 -3.04
CA PHE A 131 -12.44 9.92 -3.27
C PHE A 131 -12.07 9.03 -4.45
N LEU A 132 -11.42 7.91 -4.16
CA LEU A 132 -10.82 7.06 -5.16
C LEU A 132 -11.67 5.81 -5.37
N HIS A 133 -11.66 5.31 -6.59
CA HIS A 133 -12.19 4.01 -6.93
C HIS A 133 -11.16 3.26 -7.75
N GLY A 134 -11.16 1.94 -7.68
CA GLY A 134 -10.19 1.18 -8.42
C GLY A 134 -10.20 -0.30 -8.16
N ASN A 135 -9.35 -1.00 -8.90
CA ASN A 135 -9.33 -2.44 -8.93
C ASN A 135 -8.02 -2.94 -8.33
N SER A 136 -8.10 -4.11 -7.72
CA SER A 136 -6.95 -4.84 -7.20
C SER A 136 -6.92 -6.25 -7.75
N THR A 137 -5.71 -6.78 -7.85
CA THR A 137 -5.49 -8.21 -7.97
C THR A 137 -4.61 -8.65 -6.83
N PHE A 138 -5.09 -9.58 -6.02
CA PHE A 138 -4.33 -10.27 -4.99
C PHE A 138 -4.05 -11.69 -5.47
N THR A 139 -2.83 -12.15 -5.31
CA THR A 139 -2.45 -13.53 -5.63
C THR A 139 -1.76 -14.16 -4.44
N ARG A 140 -2.05 -15.44 -4.23
CA ARG A 140 -1.39 -16.29 -3.25
C ARG A 140 -0.82 -17.49 -3.97
N ASP A 141 0.49 -17.64 -3.88
CA ASP A 141 1.24 -18.76 -4.39
C ASP A 141 1.63 -19.65 -3.21
N GLN A 142 1.48 -20.97 -3.36
CA GLN A 142 1.95 -21.96 -2.41
C GLN A 142 2.79 -22.98 -3.17
N ILE A 143 4.06 -23.05 -2.81
CA ILE A 143 5.02 -23.98 -3.39
C ILE A 143 5.50 -24.89 -2.27
N ALA A 144 5.20 -26.19 -2.35
CA ALA A 144 5.64 -27.18 -1.38
C ALA A 144 6.62 -28.17 -2.02
N THR A 145 7.78 -28.32 -1.39
CA THR A 145 8.71 -29.43 -1.66
C THR A 145 8.44 -30.52 -0.66
N ILE A 146 8.10 -31.70 -1.17
CA ILE A 146 7.81 -32.89 -0.37
C ILE A 146 8.86 -33.93 -0.78
N LEU A 147 9.39 -34.72 0.15
CA LEU A 147 10.35 -35.79 -0.18
C LEU A 147 9.73 -36.76 -1.21
N GLY A 148 10.18 -36.68 -2.46
CA GLY A 148 9.65 -37.45 -3.60
C GLY A 148 8.69 -36.72 -4.55
N GLY A 149 8.40 -35.42 -4.34
CA GLY A 149 7.50 -34.67 -5.22
C GLY A 149 7.50 -33.15 -5.03
N PHE A 150 6.73 -32.46 -5.88
CA PHE A 150 6.56 -31.01 -5.86
C PHE A 150 5.07 -30.68 -6.02
N PHE A 151 4.61 -29.69 -5.26
CA PHE A 151 3.25 -29.17 -5.34
C PHE A 151 3.29 -27.65 -5.54
N GLU A 152 2.55 -27.14 -6.50
CA GLU A 152 2.35 -25.72 -6.73
C GLU A 152 0.86 -25.43 -6.87
N SER A 153 0.39 -24.45 -6.09
CA SER A 153 -0.97 -23.95 -6.16
C SER A 153 -0.96 -22.44 -6.17
N ARG A 154 -1.77 -21.86 -7.06
CA ARG A 154 -1.93 -20.41 -7.20
C ARG A 154 -3.40 -20.06 -7.14
N SER A 155 -3.75 -19.09 -6.31
CA SER A 155 -5.09 -18.52 -6.25
C SER A 155 -5.01 -17.03 -6.51
N ALA A 156 -5.95 -16.51 -7.30
CA ALA A 156 -6.05 -15.09 -7.62
C ALA A 156 -7.45 -14.56 -7.25
N LEU A 157 -7.46 -13.43 -6.54
CA LEU A 157 -8.65 -12.68 -6.18
C LEU A 157 -8.60 -11.31 -6.86
N THR A 158 -9.73 -10.89 -7.41
CA THR A 158 -9.88 -9.58 -8.04
C THR A 158 -10.93 -8.81 -7.27
N ASN A 159 -10.58 -7.66 -6.72
CA ASN A 159 -11.50 -6.85 -5.93
C ASN A 159 -11.65 -5.46 -6.53
N GLU A 160 -12.86 -4.92 -6.46
CA GLU A 160 -13.14 -3.52 -6.71
C GLU A 160 -13.28 -2.78 -5.38
N TRP A 161 -12.59 -1.66 -5.28
CA TRP A 161 -12.47 -0.86 -4.08
C TRP A 161 -13.03 0.54 -4.29
N LYS A 162 -13.79 0.98 -3.30
CA LYS A 162 -13.98 2.39 -2.98
C LYS A 162 -13.04 2.77 -1.87
N VAL A 163 -12.28 3.84 -2.08
CA VAL A 163 -11.19 4.23 -1.18
C VAL A 163 -11.35 5.69 -0.79
N ASP A 164 -11.52 5.91 0.52
CA ASP A 164 -11.46 7.24 1.12
C ASP A 164 -10.01 7.53 1.54
N GLY A 165 -9.41 8.56 0.94
CA GLY A 165 -8.04 8.96 1.20
C GLY A 165 -7.94 10.29 1.96
N LEU A 166 -6.97 10.40 2.84
CA LEU A 166 -6.51 11.66 3.44
C LEU A 166 -5.07 11.89 3.01
N SER A 167 -4.78 13.05 2.43
CA SER A 167 -3.44 13.48 2.04
C SER A 167 -3.07 14.78 2.72
N VAL A 168 -1.93 14.78 3.40
CA VAL A 168 -1.31 15.95 4.01
C VAL A 168 0.09 16.08 3.44
N SER A 169 0.44 17.24 2.92
CA SER A 169 1.80 17.50 2.46
C SER A 169 2.27 18.88 2.90
N GLY A 170 3.57 18.98 3.15
CA GLY A 170 4.21 20.23 3.52
C GLY A 170 5.48 20.45 2.73
N LYS A 171 5.75 21.68 2.34
CA LYS A 171 6.98 22.10 1.67
C LYS A 171 7.50 23.36 2.32
N LEU A 172 8.81 23.39 2.55
CA LEU A 172 9.56 24.60 2.87
C LEU A 172 10.41 24.93 1.65
N ILE A 173 10.24 26.14 1.13
CA ILE A 173 10.82 26.62 -0.12
C ILE A 173 11.75 27.78 0.23
N TYR A 174 12.96 27.74 -0.29
CA TYR A 174 13.96 28.79 -0.23
C TYR A 174 14.22 29.35 -1.63
N HIS A 175 13.90 30.62 -1.84
CA HIS A 175 14.15 31.36 -3.07
C HIS A 175 15.60 31.88 -3.05
N TRP A 176 16.48 31.28 -3.87
CA TRP A 176 17.88 31.70 -3.97
C TRP A 176 18.04 32.91 -4.88
N LYS A 177 17.36 32.89 -6.03
CA LYS A 177 17.20 34.00 -6.97
C LYS A 177 15.72 34.08 -7.36
N ASP A 178 15.30 35.17 -7.98
CA ASP A 178 13.89 35.40 -8.37
C ASP A 178 13.29 34.24 -9.18
N THR A 179 14.13 33.51 -9.92
CA THR A 179 13.71 32.36 -10.74
C THR A 179 14.09 31.00 -10.18
N VAL A 180 15.04 30.89 -9.25
CA VAL A 180 15.57 29.59 -8.78
C VAL A 180 15.23 29.38 -7.31
N PHE A 181 14.60 28.26 -7.00
CA PHE A 181 14.25 27.89 -5.64
C PHE A 181 14.66 26.46 -5.30
N PHE A 182 14.95 26.23 -4.03
CA PHE A 182 15.15 24.91 -3.44
C PHE A 182 14.01 24.62 -2.50
N TRP A 183 13.67 23.35 -2.32
CA TRP A 183 12.61 22.98 -1.41
C TRP A 183 12.87 21.63 -0.74
N GLY A 184 12.44 21.52 0.51
CA GLY A 184 12.33 20.28 1.25
C GLY A 184 10.89 20.08 1.67
N GLY A 185 10.40 18.85 1.69
CA GLY A 185 9.02 18.61 2.03
C GLY A 185 8.71 17.19 2.46
N PHE A 186 7.50 17.00 2.95
CA PHE A 186 6.96 15.70 3.31
C PHE A 186 5.60 15.49 2.65
N GLN A 187 5.25 14.22 2.49
CA GLN A 187 3.90 13.80 2.14
C GLN A 187 3.50 12.63 3.04
N TYR A 188 2.28 12.72 3.54
CA TYR A 188 1.59 11.67 4.27
C TYR A 188 0.27 11.40 3.57
N SER A 189 0.01 10.16 3.20
CA SER A 189 -1.27 9.73 2.66
C SER A 189 -1.75 8.50 3.43
N LYS A 190 -3.02 8.51 3.81
CA LYS A 190 -3.72 7.36 4.40
C LYS A 190 -4.92 7.03 3.53
N LEU A 191 -4.97 5.80 3.05
CA LEU A 191 -6.04 5.26 2.21
C LEU A 191 -6.82 4.22 3.02
N SER A 192 -8.13 4.37 3.06
CA SER A 192 -9.05 3.46 3.78
C SER A 192 -9.92 2.75 2.75
N TYR A 193 -9.85 1.43 2.72
CA TYR A 193 -10.45 0.61 1.67
C TYR A 193 -11.81 0.07 2.09
N LYS A 194 -12.78 0.18 1.18
CA LYS A 194 -14.09 -0.45 1.27
C LYS A 194 -14.34 -1.25 0.00
N MET A 195 -14.58 -2.54 0.15
CA MET A 195 -14.89 -3.45 -0.94
C MET A 195 -16.28 -3.10 -1.50
N GLU A 196 -16.35 -2.92 -2.83
CA GLU A 196 -17.62 -2.74 -3.55
C GLU A 196 -18.02 -4.01 -4.28
N GLN A 197 -17.06 -4.65 -4.94
CA GLN A 197 -17.28 -5.93 -5.60
C GLN A 197 -16.13 -6.89 -5.33
N PHE A 198 -16.49 -8.15 -5.28
CA PHE A 198 -15.60 -9.27 -5.06
C PHE A 198 -15.72 -10.25 -6.22
N GLY A 199 -14.58 -10.57 -6.85
CA GLY A 199 -14.49 -11.55 -7.92
C GLY A 199 -13.24 -12.41 -7.76
N GLY A 200 -13.21 -13.56 -8.42
CA GLY A 200 -12.08 -14.47 -8.38
C GLY A 200 -12.47 -15.86 -8.84
N ASP A 201 -11.46 -16.66 -9.17
CA ASP A 201 -11.63 -18.05 -9.59
C ASP A 201 -11.80 -18.92 -8.33
N LEU A 202 -12.92 -18.72 -7.64
CA LEU A 202 -13.28 -19.47 -6.46
C LEU A 202 -14.26 -20.56 -6.86
N ASP A 203 -13.78 -21.80 -6.83
CA ASP A 203 -14.62 -22.96 -7.07
C ASP A 203 -15.53 -23.19 -5.86
N VAL A 204 -16.67 -22.49 -5.83
CA VAL A 204 -17.65 -22.58 -4.74
C VAL A 204 -18.55 -23.80 -4.97
N ASN A 205 -18.02 -24.97 -4.63
CA ASN A 205 -18.77 -26.22 -4.72
C ASN A 205 -19.93 -26.26 -3.70
N GLY A 206 -21.14 -26.59 -4.15
CA GLY A 206 -22.29 -26.83 -3.27
C GLY A 206 -23.64 -26.33 -3.80
N SER A 207 -24.66 -26.40 -2.94
CA SER A 207 -25.98 -25.83 -3.22
C SER A 207 -25.92 -24.29 -3.31
N PRO A 208 -26.88 -23.62 -3.99
CA PRO A 208 -26.90 -22.17 -4.09
C PRO A 208 -26.84 -21.43 -2.74
N ALA A 209 -27.45 -22.01 -1.69
CA ALA A 209 -27.43 -21.44 -0.34
C ALA A 209 -26.05 -21.55 0.33
N SER A 210 -25.36 -22.69 0.19
CA SER A 210 -24.01 -22.87 0.74
C SER A 210 -22.98 -22.03 -0.01
N ALA A 211 -23.14 -21.88 -1.32
CA ALA A 211 -22.29 -21.02 -2.13
C ALA A 211 -22.42 -19.53 -1.71
N TYR A 212 -23.65 -19.08 -1.43
CA TYR A 212 -23.90 -17.72 -0.93
C TYR A 212 -23.23 -17.46 0.43
N VAL A 213 -23.34 -18.38 1.38
CA VAL A 213 -22.71 -18.24 2.70
C VAL A 213 -21.19 -18.20 2.58
N SER A 214 -20.59 -19.08 1.77
CA SER A 214 -19.15 -19.06 1.51
C SER A 214 -18.69 -17.75 0.87
N LEU A 215 -19.46 -17.21 -0.08
CA LEU A 215 -19.14 -15.93 -0.72
C LEU A 215 -19.20 -14.76 0.27
N GLN A 216 -20.19 -14.73 1.17
CA GLN A 216 -20.28 -13.72 2.23
C GLN A 216 -19.13 -13.83 3.24
N LEU A 217 -18.75 -15.04 3.63
CA LEU A 217 -17.61 -15.28 4.50
C LEU A 217 -16.31 -14.78 3.87
N ILE A 218 -16.09 -15.09 2.58
CA ILE A 218 -14.91 -14.63 1.85
C ILE A 218 -14.91 -13.11 1.71
N HIS A 219 -16.06 -12.49 1.41
CA HIS A 219 -16.18 -11.03 1.37
C HIS A 219 -15.84 -10.40 2.73
N SER A 220 -16.39 -10.91 3.84
CA SER A 220 -16.10 -10.43 5.19
C SER A 220 -14.63 -10.62 5.58
N LEU A 221 -14.02 -11.75 5.25
CA LEU A 221 -12.61 -12.01 5.50
C LEU A 221 -11.73 -11.09 4.66
N THR A 222 -12.05 -10.89 3.38
CA THR A 222 -11.26 -10.04 2.49
C THR A 222 -11.37 -8.57 2.90
N GLN A 223 -12.55 -8.09 3.30
CA GLN A 223 -12.73 -6.75 3.89
C GLN A 223 -12.01 -6.61 5.25
N GLY A 224 -11.99 -7.66 6.07
CA GLY A 224 -11.25 -7.67 7.34
C GLY A 224 -9.73 -7.63 7.15
N LEU A 225 -9.24 -8.16 6.03
CA LEU A 225 -7.83 -8.12 5.63
C LEU A 225 -7.46 -6.85 4.85
N ALA A 226 -8.45 -6.14 4.30
CA ALA A 226 -8.28 -4.85 3.62
C ALA A 226 -7.92 -3.76 4.64
N GLY A 227 -6.65 -3.74 5.03
CA GLY A 227 -6.11 -2.76 5.97
C GLY A 227 -6.04 -1.35 5.38
N ASN A 228 -5.81 -0.36 6.25
CA ASN A 228 -5.50 0.99 5.81
C ASN A 228 -4.08 1.01 5.20
N SER A 229 -3.94 1.52 3.98
CA SER A 229 -2.62 1.79 3.40
C SER A 229 -2.12 3.15 3.86
N THR A 230 -0.86 3.23 4.30
CA THR A 230 -0.22 4.50 4.65
C THR A 230 1.04 4.69 3.83
N ALA A 231 1.12 5.79 3.10
CA ALA A 231 2.31 6.20 2.36
C ALA A 231 2.94 7.44 3.02
N LYS A 232 4.24 7.37 3.28
CA LYS A 232 5.04 8.47 3.84
C LYS A 232 6.22 8.71 2.93
N ALA A 233 6.51 9.98 2.65
CA ALA A 233 7.66 10.36 1.85
C ALA A 233 8.26 11.67 2.33
N ILE A 234 9.57 11.77 2.18
CA ILE A 234 10.34 13.00 2.35
C ILE A 234 10.99 13.29 1.01
N TYR A 235 10.94 14.55 0.60
CA TYR A 235 11.43 15.00 -0.70
C TYR A 235 12.35 16.20 -0.53
N ILE A 236 13.33 16.28 -1.40
CA ILE A 236 14.21 17.45 -1.56
C ILE A 236 14.29 17.70 -3.06
N GLY A 237 14.23 18.97 -3.46
CA GLY A 237 14.29 19.33 -4.86
C GLY A 237 14.70 20.77 -5.10
N ALA A 238 14.84 21.09 -6.37
CA ALA A 238 15.03 22.43 -6.88
C ALA A 238 13.99 22.69 -7.98
N GLY A 239 13.72 23.96 -8.26
CA GLY A 239 12.81 24.35 -9.32
C GLY A 239 13.20 25.69 -9.94
N TYR A 240 12.58 25.97 -11.08
CA TYR A 240 12.78 27.19 -11.84
C TYR A 240 11.42 27.79 -12.22
N ASN A 241 11.21 29.07 -11.92
CA ASN A 241 10.04 29.83 -12.34
C ASN A 241 10.31 30.46 -13.71
N PHE A 242 9.54 30.05 -14.72
CA PHE A 242 9.53 30.70 -16.02
C PHE A 242 8.48 31.81 -16.02
N ASP A 243 8.93 33.07 -16.08
CA ASP A 243 8.06 34.20 -16.37
C ASP A 243 8.09 34.46 -17.88
N PHE A 244 6.95 34.25 -18.55
CA PHE A 244 6.76 34.54 -19.97
C PHE A 244 6.24 35.96 -20.20
N SER A 245 6.57 36.91 -19.32
CA SER A 245 6.37 38.33 -19.55
C SER A 245 7.13 38.78 -20.79
N SER A 246 6.41 38.85 -21.91
CA SER A 246 6.84 39.47 -23.16
C SER A 246 7.18 40.94 -22.92
N LYS A 247 8.45 41.22 -22.63
CA LYS A 247 9.05 42.54 -22.86
C LYS A 247 10.16 42.42 -23.90
N LYS A 248 9.78 42.48 -25.18
CA LYS A 248 10.55 42.97 -26.34
C LYS A 248 9.55 43.42 -27.42
N GLY A 249 9.50 44.65 -27.91
CA GLY A 249 10.33 45.83 -27.63
C GLY A 249 9.63 47.11 -28.09
N SER A 250 9.87 48.19 -27.35
CA SER A 250 9.74 49.56 -27.84
C SER A 250 11.16 50.05 -28.12
N GLN A 251 11.53 50.12 -29.40
CA GLN A 251 12.42 51.10 -30.02
C GLN A 251 12.40 50.88 -31.52
#